data_AF-A0A8T4PDT1-F1
#
_entry.id   AF-A0A8T4PDT1-F1
#
_cell.length_a   1.000
_cell.length_b   1.000
_cell.length_c   1.000
_cell.angle_alpha   90.00
_cell.angle_beta   90.00
_cell.angle_gamma   90.00
#
_symmetry.space_group_name_H-M   'P 1'
#
loop_
_entity.id
_entity.type
_entity.pdbx_description
1 polymer ?
#
loop_
_entity_poly.entity_id
_entity_poly.type
_entity_poly.pdbx_seq_one_letter_code
_entity_poly.pdbx_strand_id
1 'polypeptide(L)'
;MLSWFHILVILAICAIVFIFVKLRYLRHKFTWIILLIFILLFYIGFVISTSGKGINFSSVDGMKTAIKLYLSWLVHGFGNLKVLTSHAIKLDWSSSNNTEQGLLDKL
;
A
#
# COMPACT_ATOMS: atom_id res chain seq x y z
N MET A 1 0.54 14.94 -12.98
CA MET A 1 0.84 16.35 -12.61
C MET A 1 0.19 16.60 -11.26
N LEU A 2 0.93 17.18 -10.30
CA LEU A 2 0.41 17.43 -8.94
C LEU A 2 -0.63 18.56 -8.99
N SER A 3 -1.91 18.21 -9.12
CA SER A 3 -3.03 19.15 -9.05
C SER A 3 -3.22 19.69 -7.63
N TRP A 4 -3.80 20.89 -7.51
CA TRP A 4 -4.16 21.50 -6.21
C TRP A 4 -5.02 20.55 -5.36
N PHE A 5 -5.90 19.79 -6.00
CA PHE A 5 -6.70 18.76 -5.33
C PHE A 5 -5.84 17.78 -4.52
N HIS A 6 -4.71 17.31 -5.05
CA HIS A 6 -3.82 16.40 -4.32
C HIS A 6 -3.19 17.04 -3.08
N ILE A 7 -2.88 18.34 -3.14
CA ILE A 7 -2.33 19.09 -2.00
C ILE A 7 -3.38 19.21 -0.89
N LEU A 8 -4.64 19.48 -1.24
CA LEU A 8 -5.75 19.53 -0.28
C LEU A 8 -5.96 18.19 0.42
N VAL A 9 -5.89 17.09 -0.34
CA VAL A 9 -6.02 15.74 0.24
C VAL A 9 -4.88 15.43 1.22
N ILE A 10 -3.64 15.75 0.86
CA ILE A 10 -2.49 15.53 1.75
C ILE A 10 -2.63 16.36 3.04
N LEU A 11 -3.03 17.64 2.92
CA LEU A 11 -3.26 18.50 4.08
C LEU A 11 -4.37 17.95 4.99
N ALA A 12 -5.48 17.48 4.41
CA ALA A 12 -6.57 16.86 5.15
C ALA A 12 -6.12 15.59 5.89
N ILE A 13 -5.31 14.75 5.25
CA ILE A 13 -4.71 13.56 5.88
C ILE A 13 -3.84 13.95 7.08
N CYS A 14 -2.95 14.94 6.91
CA CYS A 14 -2.11 15.43 7.99
C CYS A 14 -2.94 15.98 9.15
N ALA A 15 -4.02 16.71 8.87
CA ALA A 15 -4.92 17.24 9.89
C ALA A 15 -5.65 16.13 10.66
N ILE A 16 -6.15 15.10 9.97
CA ILE A 16 -6.77 13.94 10.61
C ILE A 16 -5.78 13.25 11.54
N VAL A 17 -4.58 12.93 11.04
CA VAL A 17 -3.52 12.30 11.85
C VAL A 17 -3.19 13.16 13.07
N PHE A 18 -3.09 14.48 12.92
CA PHE A 18 -2.82 15.40 14.02
C PHE A 18 -3.94 15.40 15.09
N ILE A 19 -5.21 15.39 14.69
CA ILE A 19 -6.35 15.27 15.62
C ILE A 19 -6.24 13.97 16.41
N PHE A 20 -5.95 12.88 15.71
CA PHE A 20 -5.72 11.58 16.33
C PHE A 20 -4.57 11.66 17.34
N VAL A 21 -3.44 12.30 17.03
CA VAL A 21 -2.29 12.51 17.95
C VAL A 21 -2.75 13.21 19.23
N LYS A 22 -3.57 14.25 19.10
CA LYS A 22 -4.08 15.05 20.22
C LYS A 22 -5.04 14.27 21.12
N LEU A 23 -5.77 13.29 20.56
CA LEU A 23 -6.74 12.45 21.30
C LEU A 23 -6.08 11.46 22.28
N ARG A 24 -4.75 11.48 22.44
CA ARG A 24 -3.97 10.71 23.44
C ARG A 24 -4.17 9.18 23.37
N TYR A 25 -4.82 8.69 22.31
CA TYR A 25 -5.27 7.31 22.19
C TYR A 25 -4.14 6.33 21.80
N LEU A 26 -3.15 6.76 21.01
CA LEU A 26 -2.01 5.89 20.70
C LEU A 26 -0.88 6.15 21.70
N ARG A 27 -0.71 5.17 22.58
CA ARG A 27 0.28 5.14 23.67
C ARG A 27 1.73 5.35 23.21
N HIS A 28 2.05 5.06 21.94
CA HIS A 28 3.41 5.10 21.40
C HIS A 28 3.58 6.20 20.36
N LYS A 29 4.57 7.08 20.60
CA LYS A 29 4.92 8.19 19.71
C LYS A 29 5.32 7.74 18.30
N PHE A 30 5.79 6.50 18.13
CA PHE A 30 6.19 5.95 16.83
C PHE A 30 5.00 5.48 15.98
N THR A 31 3.89 5.06 16.59
CA THR A 31 2.73 4.52 15.87
C THR A 31 2.13 5.54 14.90
N TRP A 32 2.09 6.82 15.28
CA TRP A 32 1.56 7.90 14.43
C TRP A 32 2.42 8.13 13.18
N ILE A 33 3.75 8.00 13.32
CA ILE A 33 4.70 8.17 12.21
C ILE A 33 4.53 7.01 11.22
N ILE A 34 4.47 5.77 11.71
CA ILE A 34 4.17 4.60 10.87
C ILE A 34 2.83 4.78 10.15
N LEU A 35 1.80 5.19 10.89
CA LEU A 35 0.46 5.39 10.35
C LEU A 35 0.45 6.44 9.23
N LEU A 36 1.15 7.56 9.43
CA LEU A 36 1.29 8.61 8.41
C LEU A 36 1.97 8.06 7.15
N ILE A 37 3.08 7.34 7.31
CA ILE A 37 3.81 6.72 6.19
C ILE A 37 2.91 5.72 5.46
N PHE A 38 2.18 4.87 6.19
CA PHE A 38 1.24 3.92 5.61
C PHE A 38 0.15 4.62 4.80
N ILE A 39 -0.48 5.65 5.35
CA ILE A 39 -1.54 6.39 4.65
C ILE A 39 -0.99 7.04 3.37
N LEU A 40 0.20 7.65 3.43
CA LEU A 40 0.84 8.26 2.26
C LEU A 40 1.17 7.22 1.19
N LEU A 41 1.71 6.06 1.59
CA LEU A 41 2.01 4.95 0.68
C LEU A 41 0.74 4.48 -0.05
N PHE A 42 -0.36 4.27 0.69
CA PHE A 42 -1.64 3.86 0.10
C PHE A 42 -2.21 4.92 -0.85
N TYR A 43 -2.09 6.21 -0.50
CA TYR A 43 -2.53 7.30 -1.37
C TYR A 43 -1.74 7.35 -2.68
N ILE A 44 -0.40 7.27 -2.61
CA ILE A 44 0.45 7.25 -3.79
C ILE A 44 0.16 6.03 -4.66
N GLY A 45 0.04 4.84 -4.06
CA GLY A 45 -0.31 3.61 -4.77
C GLY A 45 -1.63 3.73 -5.53
N PHE A 46 -2.64 4.34 -4.91
CA PHE A 46 -3.93 4.60 -5.57
C PHE A 46 -3.82 5.60 -6.73
N VAL A 47 -3.09 6.71 -6.55
CA VAL A 47 -2.88 7.71 -7.62
C VAL A 47 -2.17 7.08 -8.81
N ILE A 48 -1.16 6.24 -8.58
CA ILE A 48 -0.46 5.51 -9.65
C ILE A 48 -1.44 4.55 -10.34
N SER A 49 -2.22 3.78 -9.59
CA SER A 49 -3.17 2.80 -10.16
C SER A 49 -4.33 3.42 -10.94
N THR A 50 -4.62 4.70 -10.70
CA THR A 50 -5.70 5.43 -11.39
C THR A 50 -5.18 6.44 -12.42
N SER A 51 -3.87 6.57 -12.55
CA SER A 51 -3.25 7.39 -13.58
C SER A 51 -3.70 6.91 -14.96
N GLY A 52 -4.22 7.83 -15.78
CA GLY A 52 -4.74 7.54 -17.12
C GLY A 52 -6.24 7.26 -17.20
N LYS A 53 -6.97 7.17 -16.07
CA LYS A 53 -8.43 6.91 -16.09
C LYS A 53 -9.32 8.16 -16.29
N GLY A 54 -8.74 9.35 -16.44
CA GLY A 54 -9.48 10.59 -16.75
C GLY A 54 -10.57 10.99 -15.73
N ILE A 55 -10.41 10.60 -14.47
CA ILE A 55 -11.44 10.80 -13.44
C ILE A 55 -11.50 12.29 -13.05
N ASN A 56 -12.70 12.88 -13.16
CA ASN A 56 -12.95 14.23 -12.66
C ASN A 56 -13.33 14.20 -11.17
N PHE A 57 -12.34 14.34 -10.29
CA PHE A 57 -12.52 14.33 -8.83
C PHE A 57 -13.36 15.48 -8.26
N SER A 58 -13.64 16.53 -9.04
CA SER A 58 -14.45 17.68 -8.61
C SER A 58 -15.96 17.46 -8.80
N SER A 59 -16.37 16.35 -9.43
CA SER A 59 -17.77 16.01 -9.65
C SER A 59 -18.25 14.94 -8.67
N VAL A 60 -19.53 14.97 -8.29
CA VAL A 60 -20.13 13.96 -7.41
C VAL A 60 -20.00 12.55 -8.00
N ASP A 61 -20.21 12.40 -9.31
CA ASP A 61 -20.09 11.09 -9.97
C ASP A 61 -18.63 10.64 -10.10
N GLY A 62 -17.70 11.57 -10.29
CA GLY A 62 -16.27 11.30 -10.22
C GLY A 62 -15.83 10.86 -8.83
N MET A 63 -16.37 11.46 -7.76
CA MET A 63 -16.13 11.00 -6.37
C MET A 63 -16.65 9.59 -6.13
N LYS A 64 -17.88 9.27 -6.56
CA LYS A 64 -18.44 7.91 -6.48
C LYS A 64 -17.54 6.90 -7.21
N THR A 65 -17.08 7.27 -8.39
CA THR A 65 -16.18 6.45 -9.22
C THR A 65 -14.84 6.25 -8.52
N ALA A 66 -14.26 7.31 -7.96
CA ALA A 66 -13.02 7.26 -7.22
C ALA A 66 -13.10 6.33 -6.00
N ILE A 67 -14.19 6.39 -5.23
CA ILE A 67 -14.43 5.50 -4.08
C ILE A 67 -14.50 4.04 -4.52
N LYS A 68 -15.28 3.74 -5.57
CA LYS A 68 -15.37 2.37 -6.11
C LYS A 68 -14.01 1.85 -6.56
N LEU A 69 -13.25 2.69 -7.26
CA LEU A 69 -11.89 2.34 -7.72
C LEU A 69 -10.93 2.15 -6.55
N TYR A 70 -11.02 2.96 -5.51
CA TYR A 70 -10.19 2.82 -4.31
C TYR A 70 -10.46 1.49 -3.62
N LEU A 71 -11.73 1.14 -3.40
CA LEU A 71 -12.11 -0.13 -2.79
C LEU A 71 -11.70 -1.33 -3.67
N SER A 72 -11.91 -1.25 -4.97
CA SER A 72 -11.48 -2.30 -5.92
C SER A 72 -9.96 -2.47 -5.91
N TRP A 73 -9.20 -1.37 -5.99
CA TRP A 73 -7.73 -1.42 -5.91
C TRP A 73 -7.24 -2.04 -4.60
N LEU A 74 -7.86 -1.67 -3.48
CA LEU A 74 -7.52 -2.20 -2.16
C LEU A 74 -7.77 -3.72 -2.09
N VAL A 75 -8.97 -4.18 -2.48
CA VAL A 75 -9.33 -5.61 -2.47
C VAL A 75 -8.38 -6.43 -3.36
N HIS A 76 -8.10 -5.95 -4.57
CA HIS A 76 -7.18 -6.61 -5.48
C HIS A 76 -5.75 -6.62 -4.93
N GLY A 77 -5.31 -5.51 -4.31
CA GLY A 77 -4.01 -5.42 -3.64
C GLY A 77 -3.84 -6.47 -2.55
N PHE A 78 -4.83 -6.64 -1.67
CA PHE A 78 -4.82 -7.70 -0.65
C PHE A 78 -4.88 -9.10 -1.26
N GLY A 79 -5.64 -9.30 -2.34
CA GLY A 79 -5.65 -10.55 -3.10
C GLY A 79 -4.26 -10.93 -3.62
N ASN A 80 -3.54 -9.97 -4.22
CA ASN A 80 -2.19 -10.17 -4.72
C ASN A 80 -1.19 -10.44 -3.59
N LEU A 81 -1.29 -9.70 -2.48
CA LEU A 81 -0.45 -9.93 -1.30
C LEU A 81 -0.65 -11.33 -0.73
N LYS A 82 -1.91 -11.80 -0.64
CA LYS A 82 -2.22 -13.17 -0.21
C LYS A 82 -1.59 -14.23 -1.11
N VAL A 83 -1.67 -14.04 -2.43
CA VAL A 83 -1.06 -14.96 -3.39
C VAL A 83 0.46 -14.97 -3.22
N LEU A 84 1.08 -13.80 -3.13
CA LEU A 84 2.52 -13.65 -2.95
C LEU A 84 3.00 -14.32 -1.65
N THR A 85 2.32 -14.06 -0.53
CA THR A 85 2.68 -14.67 0.76
C THR A 85 2.42 -16.18 0.76
N SER A 86 1.35 -16.65 0.11
CA SER A 86 1.10 -18.09 -0.10
C SER A 86 2.25 -18.75 -0.86
N HIS A 87 2.75 -18.13 -1.94
CA HIS A 87 3.89 -18.66 -2.68
C HIS A 87 5.17 -18.65 -1.83
N ALA A 88 5.42 -17.58 -1.07
CA ALA A 88 6.58 -17.49 -0.19
C ALA A 88 6.56 -18.56 0.92
N ILE A 89 5.40 -18.84 1.52
CA ILE A 89 5.26 -19.89 2.55
C ILE A 89 5.47 -21.29 1.96
N LYS A 90 5.05 -21.51 0.71
CA LYS A 90 5.24 -22.79 -0.01
C LYS A 90 6.65 -23.01 -0.53
N LEU A 91 7.50 -21.99 -0.49
CA LEU A 91 8.89 -22.12 -0.89
C LEU A 91 9.60 -23.03 0.11
N ASP A 92 10.39 -23.99 -0.39
CA ASP A 92 11.29 -24.73 0.49
C ASP A 92 12.44 -23.81 0.89
N TRP A 93 12.36 -23.29 2.12
CA TRP A 93 13.41 -22.44 2.69
C TRP A 93 14.63 -23.26 3.14
N SER A 94 14.52 -24.59 3.14
CA SER A 94 15.66 -25.49 3.31
C SER A 94 16.38 -25.61 1.98
N SER A 95 17.12 -24.56 1.62
CA SER A 95 18.16 -24.68 0.59
C SER A 95 19.20 -25.68 1.10
N SER A 96 19.01 -26.96 0.79
CA SER A 96 20.04 -27.96 0.98
C SER A 96 21.28 -27.53 0.21
N ASN A 97 22.45 -27.56 0.86
CA ASN A 97 23.79 -27.29 0.32
C ASN A 97 24.20 -28.34 -0.74
N ASN A 98 23.32 -28.71 -1.67
CA ASN A 98 23.53 -29.83 -2.59
C ASN A 98 24.28 -29.44 -3.87
N THR A 99 24.67 -28.18 -4.02
CA THR A 99 25.52 -27.75 -5.13
C THR A 99 26.94 -28.36 -5.03
N GLU A 100 27.39 -28.82 -3.86
CA GLU A 100 28.70 -29.46 -3.69
C GLU A 100 28.70 -30.98 -3.93
N GLN A 101 27.59 -31.70 -3.73
CA GLN A 101 27.56 -33.16 -3.92
C GLN A 101 27.54 -33.59 -5.41
N GLY A 102 26.99 -32.78 -6.30
CA GLY A 102 26.96 -33.08 -7.74
C GLY A 102 28.33 -32.98 -8.45
N LEU A 103 29.36 -32.45 -7.79
CA LEU A 103 30.73 -32.33 -8.32
C LEU A 103 31.67 -33.44 -7.81
N LEU A 104 31.36 -34.06 -6.66
CA LEU A 104 32.16 -35.15 -6.09
C LEU A 104 31.78 -36.52 -6.69
N ASP A 105 30.55 -36.68 -7.19
CA ASP A 105 30.12 -37.90 -7.91
C ASP A 105 30.61 -37.95 -9.38
N LYS A 106 31.33 -36.91 -9.84
CA LYS A 106 31.87 -36.81 -11.21
C LYS A 106 33.41 -36.81 -11.30
N LEU A 107 34.10 -37.03 -10.18
CA LEU A 107 35.56 -37.21 -10.09
C LEU A 107 35.90 -38.64 -9.69
#